data_AF-A0A1H9RLA5-F1
#
_entry.id   AF-A0A1H9RLA5-F1
#
_cell.length_a   1.000
_cell.length_b   1.000
_cell.length_c   1.000
_cell.angle_alpha   90.00
_cell.angle_beta   90.00
_cell.angle_gamma   90.00
#
_symmetry.space_group_name_H-M   'P 1'
#
loop_
_entity.id
_entity.type
_entity.pdbx_description
1 polymer ?
#
loop_
_entity_poly.entity_id
_entity_poly.type
_entity_poly.pdbx_seq_one_letter_code
_entity_poly.pdbx_strand_id
1 'polypeptide(L)'
;MFWQVLILILLFSVIYYSMRYIPLKGVNQISASSLTELTEFTTGTDVKNKPLVIDVREFHEAKRGPVRNSTNIPLPYLKRHYPRENKSPVLIVGKDSVEINLAARFLKKKGFCIAGCTQLTAGRSADCRTESKQQPVCNDAP
;
A
#
# COMPACT_ATOMS: atom_id res chain seq x y z
N MET A 1 -22.01 -3.13 39.15
CA MET A 1 -21.78 -4.11 38.06
C MET A 1 -22.02 -3.53 36.66
N PHE A 2 -23.11 -2.78 36.40
CA PHE A 2 -23.35 -2.16 35.08
C PHE A 2 -22.23 -1.28 34.54
N TRP A 3 -21.60 -0.47 35.40
CA TRP A 3 -20.47 0.38 35.02
C TRP A 3 -19.23 -0.41 34.55
N GLN A 4 -18.99 -1.60 35.11
CA GLN A 4 -17.87 -2.43 34.66
C GLN A 4 -18.10 -2.97 33.24
N VAL A 5 -19.34 -3.33 32.91
CA VAL A 5 -19.69 -3.76 31.54
C VAL A 5 -19.53 -2.60 30.54
N LEU A 6 -19.97 -1.39 30.90
CA LEU A 6 -19.78 -0.21 30.06
C LEU A 6 -18.30 0.12 29.82
N ILE A 7 -17.46 0.00 30.86
CA ILE A 7 -16.00 0.20 30.75
C ILE A 7 -15.39 -0.85 29.81
N LEU A 8 -15.79 -2.12 29.93
CA LEU A 8 -15.28 -3.19 29.05
C LEU A 8 -15.69 -3.00 27.59
N ILE A 9 -16.94 -2.58 27.33
CA ILE A 9 -17.41 -2.26 25.98
C ILE A 9 -16.65 -1.08 25.39
N LEU A 10 -16.44 -0.02 26.17
CA LEU A 10 -15.67 1.15 25.75
C LEU A 10 -14.21 0.75 25.43
N LEU A 11 -13.57 -0.03 26.30
CA LEU A 11 -12.20 -0.52 26.10
C LEU A 11 -12.09 -1.36 24.82
N PHE A 12 -13.01 -2.31 24.62
CA PHE A 12 -13.02 -3.16 23.43
C PHE A 12 -13.23 -2.36 22.15
N SER A 13 -14.14 -1.38 22.20
CA SER A 13 -14.39 -0.43 21.10
C SER A 13 -13.13 0.37 20.75
N VAL A 14 -12.45 0.95 21.74
CA VAL A 14 -11.20 1.71 21.55
C VAL A 14 -10.09 0.82 20.97
N ILE A 15 -9.95 -0.42 21.46
CA ILE A 15 -8.98 -1.39 20.92
C ILE A 15 -9.33 -1.75 19.46
N TYR A 16 -10.60 -1.98 19.16
CA TYR A 16 -11.06 -2.28 17.80
C TYR A 16 -10.78 -1.12 16.84
N TYR A 17 -11.10 0.12 17.24
CA TYR A 17 -10.84 1.31 16.42
C TYR A 17 -9.33 1.56 16.25
N SER A 18 -8.55 1.49 17.33
CA SER A 18 -7.09 1.67 17.25
C SER A 18 -6.42 0.63 16.36
N MET A 19 -6.85 -0.63 16.38
CA MET A 19 -6.39 -1.66 15.43
C MET A 19 -6.67 -1.29 13.96
N ARG A 20 -7.71 -0.50 13.70
CA ARG A 20 -8.09 -0.06 12.35
C ARG A 20 -7.37 1.21 11.90
N TYR A 21 -7.09 2.15 12.80
CA TYR A 21 -6.50 3.45 12.45
C TYR A 21 -4.98 3.54 12.62
N ILE A 22 -4.36 2.69 13.45
CA ILE A 22 -2.91 2.77 13.69
C ILE A 22 -2.13 2.28 12.45
N PRO A 23 -1.14 3.06 11.95
CA PRO A 23 -0.34 2.65 10.81
C PRO A 23 0.56 1.46 11.10
N LEU A 24 0.92 0.72 10.05
CA LEU A 24 1.96 -0.29 10.17
C LEU A 24 3.31 0.37 10.43
N LYS A 25 3.93 0.01 11.56
CA LYS A 25 5.31 0.39 11.85
C LYS A 25 6.23 -0.19 10.77
N GLY A 26 7.08 0.65 10.17
CA GLY A 26 8.12 0.24 9.23
C GLY A 26 7.71 0.18 7.76
N VAL A 27 6.63 0.84 7.34
CA VAL A 27 6.33 1.02 5.91
C VAL A 27 6.80 2.41 5.48
N ASN A 28 7.72 2.45 4.51
CA ASN A 28 8.19 3.71 3.94
C ASN A 28 7.09 4.30 3.03
N GLN A 29 6.74 5.55 3.27
CA GLN A 29 5.89 6.30 2.35
C GLN A 29 6.74 6.71 1.15
N ILE A 30 6.37 6.20 -0.02
CA ILE A 30 7.02 6.51 -1.28
C ILE A 30 6.11 7.50 -2.01
N SER A 31 6.68 8.60 -2.49
CA SER A 31 5.92 9.59 -3.25
C SER A 31 5.49 9.04 -4.60
N ALA A 32 4.34 9.49 -5.11
CA ALA A 32 3.78 9.01 -6.39
C ALA A 32 4.74 9.21 -7.58
N SER A 33 5.59 10.24 -7.53
CA SER A 33 6.63 10.52 -8.53
C SER A 33 7.71 9.43 -8.57
N SER A 34 8.17 8.98 -7.41
CA SER A 34 9.20 7.93 -7.30
C SER A 34 8.68 6.54 -7.68
N LEU A 35 7.37 6.33 -7.75
CA LEU A 35 6.81 5.07 -8.24
C LEU A 35 7.08 4.86 -9.72
N THR A 36 6.90 5.91 -10.51
CA THR A 36 7.13 5.85 -11.95
C THR A 36 8.59 5.54 -12.23
N GLU A 37 9.51 6.23 -11.54
CA GLU A 37 10.95 5.97 -11.63
C GLU A 37 11.34 4.55 -11.21
N LEU A 38 10.78 4.03 -10.09
CA LEU A 38 11.01 2.63 -9.68
C LEU A 38 10.47 1.63 -10.71
N THR A 39 9.26 1.87 -11.23
CA THR A 39 8.65 0.95 -12.22
C THR A 39 9.33 1.00 -13.58
N GLU A 40 9.91 2.14 -13.95
CA GLU A 40 10.58 2.38 -15.23
C GLU A 40 12.04 1.91 -15.20
N PHE A 41 12.77 2.18 -14.11
CA PHE A 41 14.16 1.72 -13.92
C PHE A 41 14.28 0.20 -13.85
N THR A 42 13.29 -0.49 -13.25
CA THR A 42 13.32 -1.96 -13.13
C THR A 42 12.97 -2.68 -14.44
N THR A 43 12.61 -1.96 -15.51
CA THR A 43 12.31 -2.55 -16.83
C THR A 43 13.58 -2.90 -17.62
N GLY A 44 14.75 -2.42 -17.21
CA GLY A 44 15.98 -2.45 -18.00
C GLY A 44 16.81 -3.73 -17.94
N THR A 45 16.88 -4.46 -16.82
CA THR A 45 17.98 -5.44 -16.71
C THR A 45 17.82 -6.62 -15.74
N ASP A 46 16.77 -6.72 -14.93
CA ASP A 46 16.64 -7.84 -14.00
C ASP A 46 15.17 -8.25 -13.76
N VAL A 47 14.69 -9.20 -14.57
CA VAL A 47 13.29 -9.67 -14.58
C VAL A 47 12.89 -10.35 -13.26
N LYS A 48 13.86 -10.77 -12.44
CA LYS A 48 13.59 -11.55 -11.22
C LYS A 48 13.12 -10.71 -10.02
N ASN A 49 13.34 -9.39 -10.00
CA ASN A 49 13.08 -8.55 -8.82
C ASN A 49 12.14 -7.36 -9.09
N LYS A 50 11.25 -7.44 -10.10
CA LYS A 50 10.28 -6.38 -10.34
C LYS A 50 9.29 -6.26 -9.16
N PRO A 51 9.15 -5.08 -8.54
CA PRO A 51 8.18 -4.89 -7.48
C PRO A 51 6.76 -4.96 -8.03
N LEU A 52 5.89 -5.70 -7.33
CA LEU A 52 4.48 -5.82 -7.68
C LEU A 52 3.72 -4.61 -7.16
N VAL A 53 3.12 -3.84 -8.07
CA VAL A 53 2.30 -2.67 -7.72
C VAL A 53 0.85 -3.11 -7.58
N ILE A 54 0.29 -2.99 -6.38
CA ILE A 54 -1.12 -3.29 -6.08
C ILE A 54 -1.85 -1.98 -5.78
N ASP A 55 -2.82 -1.66 -6.62
CA ASP A 55 -3.72 -0.52 -6.41
C ASP A 55 -4.97 -1.01 -5.69
N VAL A 56 -5.18 -0.58 -4.45
CA VAL A 56 -6.29 -1.00 -3.59
C VAL A 56 -7.48 -0.05 -3.60
N ARG A 57 -7.43 0.99 -4.43
CA ARG A 57 -8.54 1.92 -4.64
C ARG A 57 -9.70 1.22 -5.34
N GLU A 58 -10.90 1.77 -5.11
CA GLU A 58 -12.10 1.36 -5.83
C GLU A 58 -11.95 1.54 -7.35
N PHE A 59 -12.57 0.65 -8.13
CA PHE A 59 -12.44 0.63 -9.59
C PHE A 59 -12.78 1.97 -10.25
N HIS A 60 -13.74 2.72 -9.70
CA HIS A 60 -14.15 4.00 -10.26
C HIS A 60 -13.07 5.08 -10.11
N GLU A 61 -12.28 5.04 -9.03
CA GLU A 61 -11.16 5.97 -8.81
C GLU A 61 -9.95 5.57 -9.65
N ALA A 62 -9.64 4.28 -9.69
CA ALA A 62 -8.55 3.75 -10.48
C ALA A 62 -8.76 3.94 -12.00
N LYS A 63 -10.01 3.90 -12.48
CA LYS A 63 -10.33 4.23 -13.88
C LYS A 63 -10.08 5.71 -14.22
N ARG A 64 -10.23 6.62 -13.26
CA ARG A 64 -10.00 8.06 -13.48
C ARG A 64 -8.52 8.45 -13.47
N GLY A 65 -7.69 7.67 -12.77
CA GLY A 65 -6.24 7.87 -12.69
C GLY A 65 -5.51 6.53 -12.60
N PRO A 66 -5.39 5.80 -13.72
CA PRO A 66 -4.78 4.48 -13.73
C PRO A 66 -3.28 4.58 -13.47
N VAL A 67 -2.77 3.72 -12.59
CA VAL A 67 -1.33 3.60 -12.33
C VAL A 67 -0.73 2.61 -13.31
N ARG A 68 0.33 3.01 -14.02
CA ARG A 68 1.03 2.14 -14.98
C ARG A 68 1.59 0.90 -14.28
N ASN A 69 1.53 -0.25 -14.95
CA ASN A 69 2.04 -1.54 -14.45
C ASN A 69 1.47 -1.96 -13.08
N SER A 70 0.28 -1.47 -12.71
CA SER A 70 -0.40 -1.82 -11.47
C SER A 70 -1.51 -2.85 -11.70
N THR A 71 -1.70 -3.72 -10.70
CA THR A 71 -2.87 -4.59 -10.62
C THR A 71 -3.88 -3.94 -9.69
N ASN A 72 -5.01 -3.47 -10.24
CA ASN A 72 -6.07 -2.91 -9.41
C ASN A 72 -6.86 -4.05 -8.75
N ILE A 73 -6.80 -4.11 -7.42
CA ILE A 73 -7.53 -5.05 -6.58
C ILE A 73 -8.10 -4.23 -5.42
N PRO A 74 -9.34 -3.73 -5.53
CA PRO A 74 -9.90 -2.91 -4.47
C PRO A 74 -9.86 -3.65 -3.14
N LEU A 75 -9.66 -2.91 -2.05
CA LEU A 75 -9.56 -3.45 -0.70
C LEU A 75 -10.60 -4.55 -0.34
N PRO A 76 -11.90 -4.42 -0.70
CA PRO A 76 -12.86 -5.50 -0.44
C PRO A 76 -12.56 -6.81 -1.19
N TYR A 77 -11.96 -6.74 -2.37
CA TYR A 77 -11.58 -7.90 -3.19
C TYR A 77 -10.20 -8.47 -2.85
N LEU A 78 -9.35 -7.69 -2.18
CA LEU A 78 -7.99 -8.09 -1.80
C LEU A 78 -7.98 -9.39 -0.98
N LYS A 79 -8.99 -9.62 -0.15
CA LYS A 79 -9.07 -10.86 0.65
C LYS A 79 -9.22 -12.14 -0.18
N ARG A 80 -9.80 -12.03 -1.37
CA ARG A 80 -10.13 -13.16 -2.25
C ARG A 80 -9.15 -13.31 -3.42
N HIS A 81 -8.65 -12.19 -3.95
CA HIS A 81 -7.91 -12.15 -5.21
C HIS A 81 -6.45 -11.68 -5.06
N TYR A 82 -5.86 -11.80 -3.88
CA TYR A 82 -4.44 -11.46 -3.72
C TYR A 82 -3.54 -12.48 -4.45
N PRO A 83 -2.45 -12.03 -5.11
CA PRO A 83 -1.59 -12.87 -5.93
C PRO A 83 -0.69 -13.76 -5.05
N ARG A 84 -1.23 -14.89 -4.59
CA ARG A 84 -0.63 -15.79 -3.58
C ARG A 84 0.75 -16.33 -3.93
N GLU A 85 1.04 -16.38 -5.22
CA GLU A 85 2.18 -17.10 -5.81
C GLU A 85 3.42 -16.20 -5.92
N ASN A 86 3.21 -14.88 -5.87
CA ASN A 86 4.25 -13.89 -6.12
C ASN A 86 4.76 -13.29 -4.80
N LYS A 87 5.94 -13.71 -4.35
CA LYS A 87 6.57 -13.19 -3.11
C LYS A 87 7.47 -11.97 -3.34
N SER A 88 7.37 -11.35 -4.51
CA SER A 88 8.10 -10.12 -4.83
C SER A 88 7.76 -8.97 -3.88
N PRO A 89 8.67 -7.99 -3.71
CA PRO A 89 8.38 -6.77 -2.97
C PRO A 89 7.11 -6.10 -3.50
N VAL A 90 6.15 -5.84 -2.61
CA VAL A 90 4.87 -5.24 -2.95
C VAL A 90 4.87 -3.77 -2.62
N LEU A 91 4.40 -2.98 -3.58
CA LEU A 91 4.11 -1.58 -3.43
C LEU A 91 2.60 -1.37 -3.43
N ILE A 92 2.09 -0.68 -2.41
CA ILE A 92 0.65 -0.49 -2.22
C ILE A 92 0.26 0.94 -2.56
N VAL A 93 -0.74 1.09 -3.42
CA VAL A 93 -1.31 2.39 -3.79
C VAL A 93 -2.75 2.44 -3.28
N GLY A 94 -3.11 3.45 -2.51
CA GLY A 94 -4.47 3.59 -1.96
C GLY A 94 -4.95 5.04 -1.95
N LYS A 95 -6.23 5.25 -1.66
CA LYS A 95 -6.81 6.59 -1.54
C LYS A 95 -6.44 7.25 -0.22
N ASP A 96 -6.50 6.46 0.85
CA ASP A 96 -6.30 6.90 2.22
C ASP A 96 -5.36 5.97 2.99
N SER A 97 -4.74 6.51 4.03
CA SER A 97 -3.84 5.76 4.91
C SER A 97 -4.52 4.55 5.55
N VAL A 98 -5.82 4.62 5.85
CA VAL A 98 -6.59 3.49 6.42
C VAL A 98 -6.65 2.32 5.45
N GLU A 99 -6.92 2.56 4.16
CA GLU A 99 -6.98 1.51 3.14
C GLU A 99 -5.61 0.88 2.93
N ILE A 100 -4.59 1.73 2.81
CA ILE A 100 -3.19 1.32 2.68
C ILE A 100 -2.79 0.44 3.86
N ASN A 101 -3.08 0.88 5.09
CA ASN A 101 -2.76 0.14 6.30
C ASN A 101 -3.49 -1.20 6.36
N LEU A 102 -4.77 -1.26 5.98
CA LEU A 102 -5.53 -2.51 5.99
C LEU A 102 -5.01 -3.50 4.95
N ALA A 103 -4.73 -3.01 3.74
CA ALA A 103 -4.13 -3.80 2.67
C ALA A 103 -2.75 -4.33 3.06
N ALA A 104 -1.90 -3.43 3.55
CA ALA A 104 -0.56 -3.74 4.00
C ALA A 104 -0.58 -4.78 5.15
N ARG A 105 -1.45 -4.59 6.15
CA ARG A 105 -1.60 -5.57 7.26
C ARG A 105 -2.02 -6.94 6.73
N PHE A 106 -2.96 -6.96 5.81
CA PHE A 106 -3.45 -8.18 5.20
C PHE A 106 -2.35 -8.91 4.43
N LEU A 107 -1.63 -8.20 3.55
CA LEU A 107 -0.55 -8.76 2.73
C LEU A 107 0.64 -9.22 3.58
N LYS A 108 1.05 -8.43 4.58
CA LYS A 108 2.11 -8.82 5.51
C LYS A 108 1.75 -10.10 6.28
N LYS A 109 0.50 -10.24 6.73
CA LYS A 109 0.00 -11.48 7.38
C LYS A 109 0.01 -12.69 6.44
N LYS A 110 -0.06 -12.47 5.12
CA LYS A 110 0.03 -13.52 4.09
C LYS A 110 1.47 -13.85 3.68
N GLY A 111 2.47 -13.17 4.24
CA GLY A 111 3.89 -13.42 3.98
C GLY A 111 4.50 -12.58 2.85
N PHE A 112 3.84 -11.50 2.43
CA PHE A 112 4.40 -10.56 1.46
C PHE A 112 5.32 -9.54 2.13
N CYS A 113 6.40 -9.17 1.44
CA CYS A 113 7.27 -8.06 1.82
C CYS A 113 6.73 -6.75 1.25
N ILE A 114 6.54 -5.75 2.11
CA ILE A 114 6.02 -4.44 1.69
C ILE A 114 7.20 -3.49 1.52
N ALA A 115 7.49 -3.13 0.28
CA ALA A 115 8.58 -2.21 -0.05
C ALA A 115 8.20 -0.75 0.22
N GLY A 116 6.92 -0.41 0.04
CA GLY A 116 6.42 0.91 0.42
C GLY A 116 4.95 1.10 0.10
N CYS A 117 4.46 2.29 0.44
CA CYS A 117 3.10 2.68 0.13
C CYS A 117 3.03 4.13 -0.38
N THR A 118 2.05 4.40 -1.23
CA THR A 118 1.73 5.76 -1.65
C THR A 118 0.24 6.03 -1.51
N GLN A 119 -0.09 7.29 -1.22
CA GLN A 119 -1.46 7.78 -1.19
C GLN A 119 -1.72 8.61 -2.44
N LEU A 120 -2.74 8.24 -3.22
CA LEU A 120 -3.23 9.00 -4.36
C LEU A 120 -4.56 9.65 -4.01
N THR A 121 -4.56 10.96 -3.81
CA THR A 121 -5.78 11.74 -3.62
C THR A 121 -6.48 12.01 -4.96
N ALA A 122 -7.80 11.82 -5.00
CA ALA A 122 -8.63 12.14 -6.16
C ALA A 122 -8.52 13.65 -6.45
N GLY A 123 -7.80 13.99 -7.53
CA GLY A 123 -7.43 15.37 -7.88
C GLY A 123 -5.96 15.50 -8.29
N ARG A 124 -5.11 14.58 -7.85
CA ARG A 124 -3.81 14.31 -8.47
C ARG A 124 -3.95 13.10 -9.37
N SER A 125 -4.48 13.36 -10.57
CA SER A 125 -4.08 12.57 -11.74
C SER A 125 -2.56 12.48 -11.72
N ALA A 126 -2.01 11.42 -12.29
CA ALA A 126 -0.63 11.40 -12.75
C ALA A 126 -0.45 12.57 -13.74
N ASP A 127 -0.30 13.78 -13.23
CA ASP A 127 0.12 14.92 -14.01
C ASP A 127 1.63 14.77 -14.12
N CYS A 128 2.04 14.33 -15.30
CA CYS A 128 3.43 14.33 -15.73
C CYS A 128 3.93 15.78 -15.69
N ARG A 129 4.41 16.22 -14.53
CA ARG A 129 5.32 17.35 -14.45
C ARG A 129 6.52 16.96 -13.60
N THR A 130 7.56 16.59 -14.34
CA THR A 130 8.97 16.55 -13.99
C THR A 130 9.31 17.46 -12.82
N GLU A 131 9.83 16.89 -11.73
CA GLU A 131 10.75 17.58 -10.83
C GLU A 131 11.51 16.58 -9.93
N SER A 132 12.74 16.32 -10.36
CA SER A 132 13.98 16.33 -9.55
C SER A 132 14.04 15.53 -8.23
N LYS A 133 14.80 14.42 -8.31
CA LYS A 133 15.71 13.84 -7.30
C LYS A 133 15.09 13.22 -6.04
N GLN A 134 15.24 11.90 -5.85
CA GLN A 134 16.16 11.27 -4.88
C GLN A 134 15.93 9.74 -4.81
N GLN A 135 17.02 8.97 -4.77
CA GLN A 135 17.10 7.50 -4.91
C GLN A 135 16.89 6.75 -3.57
N PRO A 136 16.13 5.63 -3.52
CA PRO A 136 16.11 4.79 -2.32
C PRO A 136 17.32 3.83 -2.31
N VAL A 137 18.11 3.95 -1.24
CA VAL A 137 19.26 3.12 -0.93
C VAL A 137 18.75 1.81 -0.30
N CYS A 138 18.90 0.69 -1.03
CA CYS A 138 18.92 -0.63 -0.41
C CYS A 138 20.33 -0.82 0.15
N ASN A 139 20.49 -0.69 1.47
CA ASN A 139 21.73 -1.11 2.10
C ASN A 139 21.78 -2.63 2.06
N ASP A 140 22.70 -3.15 1.25
CA ASP A 140 23.24 -4.49 1.40
C ASP A 140 23.84 -4.58 2.81
N ALA A 141 23.29 -5.47 3.64
CA ALA A 141 23.93 -5.86 4.88
C ALA A 141 24.89 -7.02 4.57
N PRO A 142 26.09 -7.03 5.19
CA PRO A 142 27.19 -7.95 4.91
C PRO A 142 26.90 -9.41 5.28
#